data_AF-A0A251UDK3-F1
#
_entry.id   AF-A0A251UDK3-F1
#
_cell.length_a   1.000
_cell.length_b   1.000
_cell.length_c   1.000
_cell.angle_alpha   90.00
_cell.angle_beta   90.00
_cell.angle_gamma   90.00
#
_symmetry.space_group_name_H-M   'P 1'
#
loop_
_entity.id
_entity.type
_entity.pdbx_description
1 polymer ?
#
loop_
_entity_poly.entity_id
_entity_poly.type
_entity_poly.pdbx_seq_one_letter_code
_entity_poly.pdbx_strand_id
1 'polypeptide(L)'
;MARVLYLILSTIFLPFSIVAQQINGTGSVPVGASLTATDNGMPWLSPSGDFAFGFQRIQQDSFLLSIWYDKIPEKTITTFIMIP
;
A
#
# COMPACT_ATOMS: atom_id res chain seq x y z
N MET A 1 -26.45 34.30 -11.94
CA MET A 1 -25.21 34.49 -11.16
C MET A 1 -24.92 33.32 -10.23
N ALA A 2 -25.81 32.96 -9.28
CA ALA A 2 -25.55 31.87 -8.32
C ALA A 2 -25.35 30.47 -8.93
N ARG A 3 -26.03 30.14 -10.04
CA ARG A 3 -25.88 28.85 -10.73
C ARG A 3 -24.50 28.67 -11.38
N VAL A 4 -23.94 29.76 -11.90
CA VAL A 4 -22.58 29.76 -12.50
C VAL A 4 -21.54 29.58 -11.39
N LEU A 5 -21.73 30.22 -10.24
CA LEU A 5 -20.87 30.05 -9.07
C LEU A 5 -20.87 28.59 -8.56
N TYR A 6 -22.03 27.94 -8.53
CA TYR A 6 -22.15 26.53 -8.10
C TYR A 6 -21.43 25.57 -9.06
N LEU A 7 -21.53 25.82 -10.38
CA LEU A 7 -20.83 25.04 -11.40
C LEU A 7 -19.30 25.19 -11.29
N ILE A 8 -18.82 26.41 -11.02
CA ILE A 8 -17.38 26.66 -10.82
C ILE A 8 -16.89 25.95 -9.55
N LEU A 9 -17.64 26.04 -8.44
CA LEU A 9 -17.29 25.37 -7.18
C LEU A 9 -17.28 23.85 -7.32
N SER A 10 -18.26 23.27 -8.03
CA SER A 10 -18.30 21.83 -8.32
C SER A 10 -17.12 21.38 -9.17
N THR A 11 -16.69 22.17 -10.16
CA THR A 11 -15.57 21.84 -11.05
C THR A 11 -14.23 21.85 -10.31
N ILE A 12 -14.05 22.75 -9.34
CA ILE A 12 -12.85 22.82 -8.48
C ILE A 12 -12.77 21.63 -7.51
N PHE A 13 -13.91 21.06 -7.11
CA PHE A 13 -13.97 19.94 -6.16
C PHE A 13 -13.88 18.55 -6.82
N LEU A 14 -14.07 18.46 -8.13
CA LEU A 14 -14.03 17.20 -8.89
C LEU A 14 -12.62 16.55 -9.10
N PRO A 15 -11.46 17.25 -9.10
CA PRO A 15 -10.19 16.60 -9.45
C PRO A 15 -9.58 15.78 -8.31
N PHE A 16 -10.19 15.71 -7.12
CA PHE A 16 -9.67 14.91 -6.01
C PHE A 16 -9.85 13.39 -6.17
N SER A 17 -10.63 12.93 -7.16
CA SER A 17 -10.93 11.50 -7.33
C SER A 17 -9.90 10.71 -8.16
N ILE A 18 -8.86 11.35 -8.71
CA ILE A 18 -7.93 10.71 -9.68
C ILE A 18 -6.59 10.28 -9.03
N VAL A 19 -6.30 10.72 -7.79
CA VAL A 19 -5.01 10.43 -7.12
C VAL A 19 -4.92 9.00 -6.54
N ALA A 20 -5.95 8.16 -6.68
CA ALA A 20 -5.94 6.80 -6.15
C ALA A 20 -5.22 5.76 -7.04
N GLN A 21 -4.89 6.08 -8.30
CA GLN A 21 -4.22 5.16 -9.22
C GLN A 21 -2.74 5.51 -9.35
N GLN A 22 -1.96 5.10 -8.35
CA GLN A 22 -0.53 5.38 -8.28
C GLN A 22 0.27 4.15 -8.69
N ILE A 23 0.60 4.09 -9.98
CA ILE A 23 1.46 3.05 -10.58
C ILE A 23 2.92 3.41 -10.28
N ASN A 24 3.65 2.41 -9.78
CA ASN A 24 5.07 2.43 -9.38
C ASN A 24 5.37 3.22 -8.09
N GLY A 25 5.60 2.47 -7.01
CA GLY A 25 6.26 2.94 -5.78
C GLY A 25 5.37 3.63 -4.75
N THR A 26 4.05 3.47 -4.85
CA THR A 26 3.14 4.52 -4.38
C THR A 26 1.78 4.02 -3.86
N GLY A 27 1.74 2.77 -3.39
CA GLY A 27 0.63 2.23 -2.59
C GLY A 27 -0.64 1.81 -3.34
N SER A 28 -0.64 1.78 -4.67
CA SER A 28 -1.68 1.10 -5.44
C SER A 28 -1.12 -0.15 -6.11
N VAL A 29 -1.85 -1.26 -5.98
CA VAL A 29 -1.46 -2.58 -6.47
C VAL A 29 -2.42 -2.97 -7.60
N PRO A 30 -1.92 -3.30 -8.81
CA PRO A 30 -2.79 -3.65 -9.92
C PRO A 30 -3.48 -5.00 -9.68
N VAL A 31 -4.71 -5.14 -10.18
CA VAL A 31 -5.46 -6.40 -10.14
C VAL A 31 -4.68 -7.45 -10.93
N GLY A 32 -4.44 -8.61 -10.30
CA GLY A 32 -3.62 -9.69 -10.87
C GLY A 32 -2.14 -9.65 -10.46
N ALA A 33 -1.70 -8.65 -9.69
CA ALA A 33 -0.38 -8.69 -9.07
C ALA A 33 -0.30 -9.77 -7.99
N SER A 34 0.84 -10.43 -7.90
CA SER A 34 1.13 -11.46 -6.90
C SER A 34 2.42 -11.14 -6.16
N LEU A 35 2.41 -11.33 -4.84
CA LEU A 35 3.63 -11.36 -4.03
C LEU A 35 4.12 -12.80 -3.93
N THR A 36 5.42 -13.00 -4.14
CA THR A 36 6.06 -14.31 -3.97
C THR A 36 7.00 -14.24 -2.78
N ALA A 37 6.96 -15.29 -1.95
CA ALA A 37 7.90 -15.48 -0.85
C ALA A 37 9.30 -15.79 -1.40
N THR A 38 10.17 -14.78 -1.45
CA THR A 38 11.56 -14.91 -1.90
C THR A 38 12.46 -14.03 -1.06
N ASP A 39 13.75 -14.40 -0.96
CA ASP A 39 14.72 -13.72 -0.09
C ASP A 39 14.92 -12.24 -0.44
N ASN A 40 14.72 -11.87 -1.71
CA ASN A 40 14.82 -10.49 -2.21
C ASN A 40 13.45 -9.92 -2.61
N GLY A 41 12.37 -10.42 -2.01
CA GLY A 41 11.02 -9.98 -2.30
C GLY A 41 10.82 -8.52 -1.89
N MET A 42 10.37 -7.67 -2.83
CA MET A 42 10.01 -6.29 -2.50
C MET A 42 8.60 -6.25 -1.90
N PRO A 43 8.43 -5.73 -0.67
CA PRO A 43 7.11 -5.54 -0.09
C PRO A 43 6.37 -4.39 -0.81
N TRP A 44 5.06 -4.38 -0.70
CA TRP A 44 4.24 -3.26 -1.12
C TRP A 44 4.23 -2.20 -0.02
N LEU A 45 4.76 -1.02 -0.34
CA LEU A 45 4.76 0.14 0.54
C LEU A 45 3.44 0.90 0.44
N SER A 46 2.96 1.39 1.58
CA SER A 46 1.86 2.35 1.62
C SER A 46 2.23 3.64 0.89
N PRO A 47 1.25 4.45 0.42
CA PRO A 47 1.55 5.73 -0.22
C PRO A 47 2.40 6.67 0.65
N SER A 48 2.28 6.56 1.97
CA SER A 48 3.06 7.35 2.95
C SER A 48 4.43 6.76 3.28
N GLY A 49 4.71 5.53 2.84
CA GLY A 49 5.92 4.77 3.17
C GLY A 49 6.04 4.40 4.65
N ASP A 50 4.98 4.59 5.44
CA ASP A 50 4.96 4.23 6.86
C ASP A 50 4.81 2.73 7.06
N PHE A 51 3.99 2.09 6.22
CA PHE A 51 3.66 0.68 6.33
C PHE A 51 4.13 -0.09 5.10
N ALA A 52 4.53 -1.33 5.32
CA ALA A 52 4.86 -2.30 4.29
C ALA A 52 4.00 -3.54 4.47
N PHE A 53 3.53 -4.12 3.36
CA PHE A 53 2.84 -5.39 3.30
C PHE A 53 3.61 -6.36 2.42
N GLY A 54 3.92 -7.54 2.91
CA GLY A 54 4.66 -8.53 2.14
C GLY A 54 5.07 -9.75 2.94
N PHE A 55 5.90 -10.58 2.33
CA PHE A 55 6.48 -11.75 2.99
C PHE A 55 7.76 -11.37 3.72
N GLN A 56 7.82 -11.64 5.02
CA GLN A 56 9.05 -11.59 5.80
C GLN A 56 9.57 -13.00 6.05
N ARG A 57 10.86 -13.21 5.79
CA ARG A 57 11.52 -14.45 6.17
C ARG A 57 11.62 -14.52 7.69
N ILE A 58 11.07 -15.58 8.28
CA ILE A 58 11.16 -15.84 9.73
C ILE A 58 12.20 -16.92 10.04
N GLN A 59 12.41 -17.88 9.13
CA GLN A 59 13.40 -18.96 9.23
C GLN A 59 13.91 -19.33 7.83
N GLN A 60 14.87 -20.26 7.74
CA GLN A 60 15.54 -20.62 6.48
C GLN A 60 14.56 -20.90 5.34
N ASP A 61 13.46 -21.60 5.59
CA ASP A 61 12.46 -21.96 4.57
C ASP A 61 11.04 -21.49 4.91
N SER A 62 10.90 -20.57 5.86
CA SER A 62 9.59 -20.12 6.35
C SER A 62 9.42 -18.62 6.13
N PHE A 63 8.34 -18.26 5.45
CA PHE A 63 7.93 -16.89 5.21
C PHE A 63 6.60 -16.61 5.90
N LEU A 64 6.50 -15.43 6.50
CA LEU A 64 5.29 -14.92 7.11
C LEU A 64 4.75 -13.77 6.26
N LEU A 65 3.48 -13.84 5.87
CA LEU A 65 2.80 -12.68 5.29
C LEU A 65 2.43 -11.72 6.43
N SER A 66 2.96 -10.50 6.40
CA SER A 66 2.79 -9.54 7.48
C SER A 66 2.61 -8.12 6.96
N ILE A 67 2.07 -7.27 7.84
CA ILE A 67 2.08 -5.81 7.72
C ILE A 67 2.96 -5.27 8.86
N TRP A 68 3.96 -4.45 8.53
CA TRP A 68 4.85 -3.83 9.51
C TRP A 68 5.08 -2.35 9.20
N TYR A 69 5.61 -1.62 10.17
CA TYR A 69 6.00 -0.24 10.00
C TYR A 69 7.42 -0.19 9.42
N ASP A 70 7.59 0.30 8.20
CA ASP A 70 8.86 0.18 7.46
C ASP A 70 9.91 1.20 7.91
N LYS A 71 9.47 2.31 8.51
CA LYS A 71 10.37 3.36 9.01
C LYS A 71 11.04 3.01 10.33
N ILE A 72 10.65 1.92 11.01
CA ILE A 72 11.31 1.45 12.22
C ILE A 72 12.23 0.28 11.85
N PRO A 73 13.55 0.39 12.09
CA PRO A 73 14.51 -0.67 11.75
C PRO A 73 14.26 -1.98 12.53
N GLU A 74 13.70 -1.89 13.74
CA GLU A 74 13.03 -3.02 14.38
C GLU A 74 11.64 -3.18 13.76
N LYS A 75 11.55 -4.03 12.72
CA LYS A 75 10.28 -4.38 12.07
C LYS A 75 9.38 -5.13 13.06
N THR A 76 8.67 -4.38 13.90
CA THR A 76 7.73 -4.92 14.88
C THR A 76 6.54 -5.52 14.14
N ILE A 77 6.53 -6.85 14.01
CA ILE A 77 5.46 -7.62 13.38
C ILE A 77 4.19 -7.43 14.22
N THR A 78 3.23 -6.67 13.70
CA THR A 78 2.04 -6.27 14.48
C THR A 78 0.88 -7.26 14.35
N THR A 79 0.87 -8.18 13.36
CA THR A 79 -0.23 -9.19 13.25
C THR A 79 0.24 -10.50 12.64
N PHE A 80 -0.16 -11.61 13.27
CA PHE A 80 0.10 -12.99 12.89
C PHE A 80 -1.15 -13.59 12.23
N ILE A 81 -1.05 -14.08 10.99
CA ILE A 81 -2.07 -14.94 10.39
C ILE A 81 -1.37 -16.25 9.99
N MET A 82 -1.67 -17.31 10.73
CA MET A 82 -1.31 -18.68 10.39
C MET A 82 -2.35 -19.21 9.40
N ILE A 83 -1.95 -19.47 8.15
CA ILE A 83 -2.74 -20.24 7.20
C ILE A 83 -2.28 -21.71 7.33
N PRO A 84 -3.17 -22.67 7.61
CA PRO A 84 -2.85 -24.09 7.63
C PRO A 84 -2.55 -24.68 6.24
#